data_AF-A0A920QHZ9-F1
#
_entry.id   AF-A0A920QHZ9-F1
#
_cell.length_a   1.000
_cell.length_b   1.000
_cell.length_c   1.000
_cell.angle_alpha   90.00
_cell.angle_beta   90.00
_cell.angle_gamma   90.00
#
_symmetry.space_group_name_H-M   'P 1'
#
loop_
_entity.id
_entity.type
_entity.pdbx_description
1 polymer ?
#
loop_
_entity_poly.entity_id
_entity_poly.type
_entity_poly.pdbx_seq_one_letter_code
_entity_poly.pdbx_strand_id
1 'polypeptide(L)'
;METIINPRILLLLLSSAITVLVIMFVPSVSQDPGYHNFADQRNILGIPHFWNVVTNIPFLVLGITGFFKIQKQELTGILPDFFRAYLAFFMGLVLTGLGSGYYHLDPSNSTLVGDRMAITITFMSFFVLIIGESISTRTASRLLVPLLFLGISSVVYWNITENLGTGDLRFYALVQFLPMLLIPLILLFYGSCLSGRRWILAIISGLWGS
;
A
#
# COMPACT_ATOMS: atom_id res chain seq x y z
N MET A 1 23.35 -31.52 0.74
CA MET A 1 23.18 -30.53 -0.34
C MET A 1 22.89 -29.21 0.35
N GLU A 2 23.92 -28.41 0.62
CA GLU A 2 23.74 -27.13 1.32
C GLU A 2 22.98 -26.17 0.39
N THR A 3 21.75 -25.83 0.78
CA THR A 3 21.02 -24.74 0.13
C THR A 3 21.73 -23.44 0.48
N ILE A 4 22.59 -22.96 -0.41
CA ILE A 4 23.19 -21.64 -0.31
C ILE A 4 22.04 -20.63 -0.45
N ILE A 5 21.61 -20.05 0.67
CA ILE A 5 20.58 -19.03 0.69
C ILE A 5 21.13 -17.79 -0.03
N ASN A 6 20.39 -17.26 -1.00
CA ASN A 6 20.77 -16.04 -1.70
C ASN A 6 20.94 -14.89 -0.67
N PRO A 7 22.12 -14.25 -0.57
CA PRO A 7 22.40 -13.24 0.46
C PRO A 7 21.46 -12.04 0.39
N ARG A 8 20.94 -11.70 -0.80
CA ARG A 8 19.95 -10.63 -0.97
C ARG A 8 18.60 -11.00 -0.36
N ILE A 9 18.17 -12.25 -0.53
CA ILE A 9 16.94 -12.76 0.12
C ILE A 9 17.14 -12.77 1.64
N LEU A 10 18.30 -13.22 2.11
CA LEU A 10 18.63 -13.20 3.53
C LEU A 10 18.56 -11.79 4.12
N LEU A 11 19.10 -10.79 3.41
CA LEU A 11 19.01 -9.39 3.84
C LEU A 11 17.56 -8.91 3.95
N LEU A 12 16.70 -9.19 2.95
CA LEU A 12 15.29 -8.80 3.01
C LEU A 12 14.56 -9.47 4.18
N LEU A 13 14.86 -10.75 4.46
CA LEU A 13 14.29 -11.48 5.59
C LEU A 13 14.79 -10.94 6.93
N LEU A 14 16.09 -10.64 7.05
CA LEU A 14 16.66 -10.03 8.25
C LEU A 14 16.09 -8.64 8.50
N SER A 15 15.99 -7.79 7.48
CA SER A 15 15.36 -6.47 7.59
C SER A 15 13.91 -6.61 8.08
N SER A 16 13.15 -7.54 7.52
CA SER A 16 11.77 -7.81 7.95
C SER A 16 11.70 -8.27 9.40
N ALA A 17 12.55 -9.24 9.78
CA ALA A 17 12.60 -9.79 11.14
C ALA A 17 13.00 -8.72 12.17
N ILE A 18 13.98 -7.88 11.84
CA ILE A 18 14.41 -6.77 12.70
C ILE A 18 13.27 -5.76 12.85
N THR A 19 12.59 -5.36 11.77
CA THR A 19 11.46 -4.42 11.87
C THR A 19 10.33 -4.98 12.74
N VAL A 20 9.98 -6.25 12.58
CA VAL A 20 8.98 -6.92 13.43
C VAL A 20 9.46 -6.97 14.89
N LEU A 21 10.71 -7.35 15.14
CA LEU A 21 11.27 -7.41 16.48
C LEU A 21 11.23 -6.04 17.15
N VAL A 22 11.68 -4.99 16.46
CA VAL A 22 11.67 -3.62 16.97
C VAL A 22 10.24 -3.19 17.34
N ILE A 23 9.25 -3.45 16.48
CA ILE A 23 7.88 -3.01 16.77
C ILE A 23 7.25 -3.75 17.95
N MET A 24 7.66 -4.99 18.22
CA MET A 24 7.18 -5.74 19.39
C MET A 24 7.61 -5.09 20.72
N PHE A 25 8.72 -4.34 20.73
CA PHE A 25 9.17 -3.58 21.90
C PHE A 25 8.59 -2.16 21.99
N VAL A 26 7.93 -1.68 20.94
CA VAL A 26 7.21 -0.41 20.99
C VAL A 26 5.90 -0.63 21.76
N PRO A 27 5.55 0.21 22.76
CA PRO A 27 4.25 0.15 23.43
C PRO A 27 3.09 0.22 22.42
N SER A 28 1.92 -0.32 22.78
CA SER A 28 0.74 -0.19 21.93
C SER A 28 0.47 1.30 21.64
N VAL A 29 0.24 1.61 20.37
CA VAL A 29 -0.01 2.97 19.91
C VAL A 29 -1.49 3.08 19.59
N SER A 30 -2.23 3.81 20.43
CA SER A 30 -3.63 4.13 20.19
C SER A 30 -3.78 5.15 19.06
N GLN A 31 -4.99 5.25 18.51
CA GLN A 31 -5.29 6.33 17.59
C GLN A 31 -5.21 7.68 18.32
N ASP A 32 -4.39 8.59 17.80
CA ASP A 32 -4.35 9.97 18.31
C ASP A 32 -5.72 10.63 18.05
N PRO A 33 -6.42 11.14 19.08
CA PRO A 33 -7.67 11.88 18.91
C PRO A 33 -7.52 13.12 18.01
N GLY A 34 -6.33 13.72 17.99
CA GLY A 34 -6.00 14.87 17.15
C GLY A 34 -5.71 14.52 15.68
N TYR A 35 -5.68 13.24 15.31
CA TYR A 35 -5.34 12.79 13.96
C TYR A 35 -6.27 13.37 12.87
N HIS A 36 -7.52 13.62 13.21
CA HIS A 36 -8.49 14.18 12.26
C HIS A 36 -8.25 15.67 11.98
N ASN A 37 -7.52 16.37 12.85
CA ASN A 37 -7.21 17.80 12.68
C ASN A 37 -6.16 18.08 11.60
N PHE A 38 -5.48 17.05 11.08
CA PHE A 38 -4.60 17.17 9.92
C PHE A 38 -5.35 17.46 8.61
N ALA A 39 -6.68 17.34 8.60
CA ALA A 39 -7.49 17.72 7.45
C ALA A 39 -7.44 19.24 7.20
N ASP A 40 -7.43 19.60 5.93
CA ASP A 40 -7.54 20.94 5.38
C ASP A 40 -8.73 21.67 5.97
N GLN A 41 -8.59 22.88 6.47
CA GLN A 41 -9.70 23.56 7.16
C GLN A 41 -10.55 24.42 6.20
N ARG A 42 -10.25 24.41 4.90
CA ARG A 42 -10.94 25.23 3.90
C ARG A 42 -12.21 24.55 3.39
N ASN A 43 -13.29 25.31 3.35
CA ASN A 43 -14.52 24.96 2.64
C ASN A 43 -14.56 25.74 1.32
N ILE A 44 -14.51 25.02 0.20
CA ILE A 44 -14.51 25.60 -1.15
C ILE A 44 -15.63 24.92 -1.94
N LEU A 45 -16.47 25.71 -2.62
CA LEU A 45 -17.63 25.21 -3.38
C LEU A 45 -18.60 24.33 -2.56
N GLY A 46 -18.68 24.54 -1.24
CA GLY A 46 -19.54 23.77 -0.34
C GLY A 46 -18.97 22.41 0.07
N ILE A 47 -17.74 22.10 -0.31
CA ILE A 47 -17.05 20.86 0.08
C ILE A 47 -16.11 21.18 1.26
N PRO A 48 -16.32 20.58 2.45
CA PRO A 48 -15.40 20.70 3.57
C PRO A 48 -14.08 19.98 3.27
N HIS A 49 -12.98 20.41 3.88
CA HIS A 49 -11.66 19.82 3.70
C HIS A 49 -11.27 19.68 2.21
N PHE A 50 -11.61 20.70 1.41
CA PHE A 50 -11.67 20.63 -0.05
C PHE A 50 -10.45 19.99 -0.68
N TRP A 51 -9.24 20.42 -0.29
CA TRP A 51 -8.03 19.91 -0.91
C TRP A 51 -7.80 18.43 -0.60
N ASN A 52 -8.11 17.97 0.62
CA ASN A 52 -8.02 16.55 0.91
C ASN A 52 -9.00 15.75 0.06
N VAL A 53 -10.26 16.17 -0.06
CA VAL A 53 -11.26 15.46 -0.86
C VAL A 53 -10.86 15.42 -2.33
N VAL A 54 -10.51 16.55 -2.93
CA VAL A 54 -10.19 16.65 -4.37
C VAL A 54 -8.91 15.91 -4.74
N THR A 55 -7.89 15.89 -3.86
CA THR A 55 -6.65 15.13 -4.11
C THR A 55 -6.86 13.61 -4.21
N ASN A 56 -8.05 13.09 -3.88
CA ASN A 56 -8.40 11.69 -4.05
C ASN A 56 -8.98 11.34 -5.43
N ILE A 57 -9.41 12.33 -6.22
CA ILE A 57 -9.94 12.13 -7.58
C ILE A 57 -8.94 11.44 -8.52
N PRO A 58 -7.64 11.78 -8.52
CA PRO A 58 -6.65 11.06 -9.33
C PRO A 58 -6.63 9.54 -9.09
N PHE A 59 -6.81 9.08 -7.84
CA PHE A 59 -6.88 7.64 -7.54
C PHE A 59 -8.09 6.98 -8.22
N LEU A 60 -9.26 7.64 -8.22
CA LEU A 60 -10.45 7.16 -8.93
C LEU A 60 -10.20 7.08 -10.43
N VAL A 61 -9.65 8.14 -11.03
CA VAL A 61 -9.39 8.19 -12.48
C VAL A 61 -8.42 7.09 -12.90
N LEU A 62 -7.30 6.94 -12.18
CA LEU A 62 -6.29 5.92 -12.45
C LEU A 62 -6.83 4.50 -12.21
N GLY A 63 -7.57 4.30 -11.11
CA GLY A 63 -8.17 3.02 -10.76
C GLY A 63 -9.20 2.57 -11.80
N ILE A 64 -10.15 3.44 -12.17
CA ILE A 64 -11.19 3.13 -13.17
C ILE A 64 -10.56 2.89 -14.54
N THR A 65 -9.66 3.78 -14.98
CA THR A 65 -9.00 3.64 -16.29
C THR A 65 -8.18 2.36 -16.37
N GLY A 66 -7.40 2.07 -15.32
CA GLY A 66 -6.59 0.86 -15.24
C GLY A 66 -7.45 -0.41 -15.19
N PHE A 67 -8.54 -0.40 -14.44
CA PHE A 67 -9.52 -1.50 -14.38
C PHE A 67 -10.07 -1.84 -15.77
N PHE A 68 -10.53 -0.85 -16.55
CA PHE A 68 -11.05 -1.12 -17.88
C PHE A 68 -9.96 -1.57 -18.86
N LYS A 69 -8.77 -0.95 -18.81
CA LYS A 69 -7.66 -1.34 -19.69
C LYS A 69 -7.15 -2.75 -19.40
N ILE A 70 -7.06 -3.18 -18.13
CA ILE A 70 -6.64 -4.55 -17.82
C ILE A 70 -7.67 -5.58 -18.28
N GLN A 71 -8.98 -5.29 -18.14
CA GLN A 71 -10.06 -6.16 -18.61
C GLN A 71 -10.04 -6.34 -20.14
N LYS A 72 -9.75 -5.25 -20.87
CA LYS A 72 -9.64 -5.26 -22.34
C LYS A 72 -8.28 -5.74 -22.85
N GLN A 73 -7.34 -6.10 -21.96
CA GLN A 73 -5.96 -6.47 -22.32
C GLN A 73 -5.20 -5.37 -23.09
N GLU A 74 -5.52 -4.11 -22.82
CA GLU A 74 -4.93 -2.93 -23.48
C GLU A 74 -3.67 -2.39 -22.74
N LEU A 75 -3.30 -2.98 -21.61
CA LEU A 75 -2.11 -2.57 -20.86
C LEU A 75 -0.85 -3.22 -21.45
N THR A 76 0.14 -2.40 -21.76
CA THR A 76 1.48 -2.82 -22.18
C THR A 76 2.44 -2.85 -20.99
N GLY A 77 3.46 -3.71 -21.03
CA GLY A 77 4.46 -3.78 -19.96
C GLY A 77 3.89 -4.33 -18.66
N ILE A 78 3.06 -5.37 -18.75
CA ILE A 78 2.48 -6.07 -17.61
C ILE A 78 3.08 -7.47 -17.45
N LEU A 79 2.99 -8.03 -16.25
CA LEU A 79 3.27 -9.43 -16.00
C LEU A 79 2.07 -10.29 -16.48
N PRO A 80 2.24 -11.20 -17.47
CA PRO A 80 1.12 -11.90 -18.12
C PRO A 80 0.20 -12.69 -17.18
N ASP A 81 0.76 -13.28 -16.11
CA ASP A 81 0.02 -14.14 -15.18
C ASP A 81 -0.49 -13.40 -13.93
N PHE A 82 -0.43 -12.06 -13.92
CA PHE A 82 -0.70 -11.23 -12.74
C PHE A 82 -2.02 -10.46 -12.81
N PHE A 83 -2.92 -10.84 -13.71
CA PHE A 83 -4.23 -10.21 -13.89
C PHE A 83 -4.94 -9.92 -12.55
N ARG A 84 -4.94 -10.90 -11.62
CA ARG A 84 -5.57 -10.74 -10.29
C ARG A 84 -4.92 -9.68 -9.42
N ALA A 85 -3.59 -9.55 -9.46
CA ALA A 85 -2.86 -8.54 -8.71
C ALA A 85 -3.09 -7.14 -9.28
N TYR A 86 -3.08 -7.00 -10.61
CA TYR A 86 -3.46 -5.73 -11.26
C TYR A 86 -4.91 -5.35 -10.98
N LEU A 87 -5.84 -6.32 -11.05
CA LEU A 87 -7.24 -6.08 -10.74
C LEU A 87 -7.42 -5.61 -9.29
N ALA A 88 -6.79 -6.30 -8.33
CA ALA A 88 -6.81 -5.92 -6.92
C ALA A 88 -6.19 -4.53 -6.70
N PHE A 89 -5.09 -4.21 -7.40
CA PHE A 89 -4.47 -2.89 -7.34
C PHE A 89 -5.38 -1.78 -7.86
N PHE A 90 -5.96 -1.93 -9.06
CA PHE A 90 -6.85 -0.92 -9.64
C PHE A 90 -8.16 -0.77 -8.86
N MET A 91 -8.75 -1.87 -8.39
CA MET A 91 -9.90 -1.81 -7.49
C MET A 91 -9.54 -1.15 -6.16
N GLY A 92 -8.36 -1.46 -5.61
CA GLY A 92 -7.80 -0.79 -4.45
C GLY A 92 -7.75 0.72 -4.66
N LEU A 93 -7.21 1.21 -5.79
CA LEU A 93 -7.13 2.64 -6.08
C LEU A 93 -8.52 3.31 -6.12
N VAL A 94 -9.51 2.64 -6.71
CA VAL A 94 -10.91 3.14 -6.68
C VAL A 94 -11.41 3.22 -5.24
N LEU A 95 -11.22 2.15 -4.46
CA LEU A 95 -11.61 2.12 -3.05
C LEU A 95 -10.87 3.18 -2.24
N THR A 96 -9.59 3.45 -2.51
CA THR A 96 -8.79 4.48 -1.83
C THR A 96 -9.36 5.85 -2.16
N GLY A 97 -9.62 6.14 -3.43
CA GLY A 97 -10.23 7.41 -3.82
C GLY A 97 -11.58 7.67 -3.14
N LEU A 98 -12.43 6.64 -3.04
CA LEU A 98 -13.72 6.73 -2.36
C LEU A 98 -13.58 6.80 -0.83
N GLY A 99 -12.76 5.91 -0.25
CA GLY A 99 -12.58 5.78 1.20
C GLY A 99 -11.88 6.99 1.81
N SER A 100 -10.77 7.42 1.22
CA SER A 100 -10.06 8.64 1.64
C SER A 100 -10.92 9.89 1.41
N GLY A 101 -11.64 9.95 0.29
CA GLY A 101 -12.57 11.04 0.01
C GLY A 101 -13.68 11.13 1.05
N TYR A 102 -14.31 10.00 1.40
CA TYR A 102 -15.36 9.93 2.41
C TYR A 102 -14.83 10.24 3.82
N TYR A 103 -13.66 9.72 4.19
CA TYR A 103 -12.98 10.08 5.44
C TYR A 103 -12.77 11.59 5.56
N HIS A 104 -12.33 12.25 4.49
CA HIS A 104 -12.13 13.70 4.53
C HIS A 104 -13.41 14.52 4.46
N LEU A 105 -14.53 13.96 3.99
CA LEU A 105 -15.84 14.62 4.08
C LEU A 105 -16.41 14.57 5.49
N ASP A 106 -16.16 13.48 6.23
CA ASP A 106 -16.62 13.27 7.60
C ASP A 106 -15.52 12.61 8.47
N PRO A 107 -14.53 13.39 8.95
CA PRO A 107 -13.35 12.85 9.64
C PRO A 107 -13.71 12.20 10.97
N SER A 108 -13.57 10.88 11.04
CA SER A 108 -13.77 10.11 12.28
C SER A 108 -13.04 8.76 12.22
N ASN A 109 -12.93 8.07 13.36
CA ASN A 109 -12.37 6.71 13.38
C ASN A 109 -13.18 5.73 12.54
N SER A 110 -14.50 5.87 12.46
CA SER A 110 -15.36 4.96 11.69
C SER A 110 -15.13 5.10 10.19
N THR A 111 -15.00 6.33 9.68
CA THR A 111 -14.71 6.60 8.27
C THR A 111 -13.24 6.27 7.93
N LEU A 112 -12.34 6.42 8.88
CA LEU A 112 -10.91 6.06 8.76
C LEU A 112 -10.67 4.56 8.59
N VAL A 113 -11.54 3.69 9.13
CA VAL A 113 -11.45 2.24 8.91
C VAL A 113 -11.54 1.90 7.42
N GLY A 114 -12.54 2.47 6.73
CA GLY A 114 -12.74 2.24 5.30
C GLY A 114 -11.57 2.74 4.47
N ASP A 115 -11.06 3.93 4.78
CA ASP A 115 -9.87 4.51 4.17
C ASP A 115 -8.64 3.58 4.30
N ARG A 116 -8.31 3.16 5.52
CA ARG A 116 -7.16 2.28 5.78
C ARG A 116 -7.29 0.91 5.13
N MET A 117 -8.49 0.32 5.11
CA MET A 117 -8.71 -0.95 4.40
C MET A 117 -8.43 -0.79 2.90
N ALA A 118 -8.91 0.28 2.29
CA ALA A 118 -8.66 0.54 0.88
C ALA A 118 -7.16 0.76 0.59
N ILE A 119 -6.49 1.57 1.41
CA ILE A 119 -5.04 1.81 1.30
C ILE A 119 -4.26 0.49 1.38
N THR A 120 -4.58 -0.40 2.33
CA THR A 120 -3.86 -1.68 2.46
C THR A 120 -4.11 -2.61 1.28
N ILE A 121 -5.31 -2.66 0.70
CA ILE A 121 -5.59 -3.43 -0.53
C ILE A 121 -4.73 -2.93 -1.69
N THR A 122 -4.71 -1.62 -1.91
CA THR A 122 -3.90 -0.97 -2.96
C THR A 122 -2.42 -1.31 -2.75
N PHE A 123 -1.92 -1.07 -1.55
CA PHE A 123 -0.50 -1.15 -1.26
C PHE A 123 0.03 -2.60 -1.26
N MET A 124 -0.73 -3.55 -0.71
CA MET A 124 -0.36 -4.98 -0.74
C MET A 124 -0.36 -5.53 -2.17
N SER A 125 -1.35 -5.15 -2.98
CA SER A 125 -1.39 -5.55 -4.40
C SER A 125 -0.20 -4.97 -5.18
N PHE A 126 0.13 -3.71 -4.94
CA PHE A 126 1.32 -3.07 -5.52
C PHE A 126 2.61 -3.79 -5.10
N PHE A 127 2.75 -4.10 -3.81
CA PHE A 127 3.93 -4.81 -3.32
C PHE A 127 4.10 -6.19 -3.97
N VAL A 128 3.01 -6.92 -4.16
CA VAL A 128 3.00 -8.21 -4.89
C VAL A 128 3.49 -8.03 -6.33
N LEU A 129 3.06 -6.97 -7.03
CA LEU A 129 3.53 -6.66 -8.38
C LEU A 129 5.04 -6.44 -8.40
N ILE A 130 5.58 -5.66 -7.45
CA ILE A 130 7.03 -5.42 -7.34
C ILE A 130 7.81 -6.72 -7.08
N ILE A 131 7.32 -7.60 -6.20
CA ILE A 131 7.96 -8.91 -5.96
C ILE A 131 7.92 -9.78 -7.23
N GLY A 132 6.79 -9.77 -7.95
CA GLY A 132 6.63 -10.54 -9.18
C GLY A 132 7.56 -10.07 -10.29
N GLU A 133 7.73 -8.76 -10.39
CA GLU A 133 8.56 -8.08 -11.38
C GLU A 133 10.06 -8.22 -11.08
N SER A 134 10.44 -8.21 -9.81
CA SER A 134 11.85 -8.12 -9.41
C SER A 134 12.45 -9.46 -8.96
N ILE A 135 11.66 -10.30 -8.29
CA ILE A 135 12.17 -11.52 -7.64
C ILE A 135 11.65 -12.79 -8.31
N SER A 136 10.33 -13.02 -8.29
CA SER A 136 9.74 -14.23 -8.83
C SER A 136 8.23 -14.12 -8.98
N THR A 137 7.74 -14.35 -10.20
CA THR A 137 6.31 -14.47 -10.52
C THR A 137 5.61 -15.58 -9.73
N ARG A 138 6.29 -16.72 -9.51
CA ARG A 138 5.76 -17.85 -8.75
C ARG A 138 5.57 -17.52 -7.27
N THR A 139 6.54 -16.85 -6.65
CA THR A 139 6.45 -16.48 -5.23
C THR A 139 5.38 -15.40 -5.04
N ALA A 140 5.39 -14.36 -5.87
CA ALA A 140 4.44 -13.26 -5.74
C ALA A 140 2.98 -13.67 -5.95
N SER A 141 2.67 -14.56 -6.90
CA SER A 141 1.29 -15.02 -7.10
C SER A 141 0.71 -15.76 -5.88
N ARG A 142 1.56 -16.46 -5.11
CA ARG A 142 1.18 -17.10 -3.84
C ARG A 142 1.01 -16.11 -2.69
N LEU A 143 1.63 -14.93 -2.78
CA LEU A 143 1.60 -13.91 -1.73
C LEU A 143 0.40 -12.98 -1.82
N LEU A 144 -0.30 -12.91 -2.96
CA LEU A 144 -1.41 -11.97 -3.14
C LEU A 144 -2.48 -12.10 -2.05
N VAL A 145 -3.07 -13.30 -1.89
CA VAL A 145 -4.15 -13.53 -0.92
C VAL A 145 -3.65 -13.36 0.53
N PRO A 146 -2.51 -13.95 0.95
CA PRO A 146 -1.99 -13.72 2.30
C PRO A 146 -1.72 -12.26 2.63
N LEU A 147 -1.14 -11.49 1.71
CA LEU A 147 -0.82 -10.08 1.96
C LEU A 147 -2.07 -9.20 2.01
N LEU A 148 -3.05 -9.43 1.13
CA LEU A 148 -4.36 -8.76 1.22
C LEU A 148 -5.06 -9.05 2.55
N PHE A 149 -5.04 -10.32 2.97
CA PHE A 149 -5.61 -10.72 4.26
C PHE A 149 -4.90 -10.03 5.43
N LEU A 150 -3.56 -10.04 5.46
CA LEU A 150 -2.78 -9.33 6.47
C LEU A 150 -3.11 -7.83 6.50
N GLY A 151 -3.25 -7.21 5.33
CA GLY A 151 -3.66 -5.82 5.20
C GLY A 151 -4.98 -5.53 5.89
N ILE A 152 -6.03 -6.25 5.50
CA ILE A 152 -7.38 -6.07 6.06
C ILE A 152 -7.41 -6.41 7.56
N SER A 153 -6.81 -7.53 7.95
CA SER A 153 -6.75 -7.96 9.36
C SER A 153 -6.04 -6.95 10.24
N SER A 154 -5.02 -6.24 9.73
CA SER A 154 -4.34 -5.21 10.51
C SER A 154 -5.24 -4.03 10.87
N VAL A 155 -6.14 -3.63 9.96
CA VAL A 155 -7.11 -2.57 10.20
C VAL A 155 -8.24 -3.05 11.12
N VAL A 156 -8.73 -4.29 10.91
CA VAL A 156 -9.73 -4.90 11.81
C VAL A 156 -9.20 -4.99 13.24
N TYR A 157 -7.96 -5.43 13.40
CA TYR A 157 -7.30 -5.53 14.70
C TYR A 157 -7.21 -4.17 15.39
N TRP A 158 -6.75 -3.14 14.67
CA TRP A 158 -6.73 -1.78 15.19
C TRP A 158 -8.14 -1.32 15.61
N ASN A 159 -9.14 -1.47 14.75
CA ASN A 159 -10.50 -1.04 15.07
C ASN A 159 -11.08 -1.74 16.30
N ILE A 160 -10.85 -3.05 16.46
CA ILE A 160 -11.31 -3.79 17.64
C ILE A 160 -10.62 -3.26 18.91
N THR A 161 -9.30 -3.13 18.89
CA THR A 161 -8.53 -2.66 20.06
C THR A 161 -8.84 -1.21 20.41
N GLU A 162 -9.08 -0.35 19.42
CA GLU A 162 -9.49 1.04 19.62
C GLU A 162 -10.86 1.13 20.31
N ASN A 163 -11.83 0.32 19.88
CA ASN A 163 -13.15 0.26 20.50
C ASN A 163 -13.12 -0.33 21.92
N LEU A 164 -12.06 -1.04 22.30
CA LEU A 164 -11.81 -1.52 23.66
C LEU A 164 -11.09 -0.47 24.53
N GLY A 165 -10.75 0.70 23.98
CA GLY A 165 -10.10 1.80 24.70
C GLY A 165 -8.58 1.67 24.83
N THR A 166 -7.97 0.64 24.23
CA THR A 166 -6.51 0.47 24.25
C THR A 166 -5.86 1.01 22.97
N GLY A 167 -6.40 0.63 21.81
CA GLY A 167 -5.88 0.98 20.49
C GLY A 167 -4.50 0.39 20.19
N ASP A 168 -4.34 -0.30 19.06
CA ASP A 168 -3.02 -0.79 18.66
C ASP A 168 -2.80 -0.71 17.14
N LEU A 169 -2.08 0.33 16.74
CA LEU A 169 -1.69 0.60 15.36
C LEU A 169 -0.44 -0.14 14.90
N ARG A 170 0.29 -0.85 15.78
CA ARG A 170 1.59 -1.44 15.41
C ARG A 170 1.46 -2.43 14.26
N PHE A 171 0.42 -3.27 14.27
CA PHE A 171 0.23 -4.24 13.18
C PHE A 171 -0.06 -3.53 11.85
N TYR A 172 -0.92 -2.51 11.85
CA TYR A 172 -1.15 -1.67 10.67
C TYR A 172 0.11 -0.95 10.21
N ALA A 173 0.91 -0.43 11.15
CA ALA A 173 2.19 0.22 10.86
C ALA A 173 3.19 -0.73 10.21
N LEU A 174 3.26 -2.00 10.63
CA LEU A 174 4.08 -3.01 9.94
C LEU A 174 3.62 -3.20 8.50
N VAL A 175 2.31 -3.41 8.30
CA VAL A 175 1.72 -3.59 6.97
C VAL A 175 2.01 -2.39 6.07
N GLN A 176 1.99 -1.17 6.61
CA GLN A 176 2.21 0.04 5.83
C GLN A 176 3.69 0.32 5.57
N PHE A 177 4.53 0.30 6.60
CA PHE A 177 5.91 0.82 6.51
C PHE A 177 6.94 -0.24 6.11
N LEU A 178 6.72 -1.53 6.43
CA LEU A 178 7.67 -2.57 6.04
C LEU A 178 7.77 -2.69 4.51
N PRO A 179 6.68 -2.78 3.73
CA PRO A 179 6.81 -2.80 2.28
C PRO A 179 7.36 -1.49 1.70
N MET A 180 7.10 -0.32 2.33
CA MET A 180 7.73 0.95 1.92
C MET A 180 9.26 0.89 2.03
N LEU A 181 9.79 0.16 3.02
CA LEU A 181 11.22 -0.10 3.15
C LEU A 181 11.70 -1.17 2.16
N LEU A 182 10.95 -2.27 2.02
CA LEU A 182 11.36 -3.41 1.20
C LEU A 182 11.31 -3.12 -0.31
N ILE A 183 10.34 -2.33 -0.79
CA ILE A 183 10.20 -2.02 -2.22
C ILE A 183 11.49 -1.39 -2.79
N PRO A 184 12.04 -0.30 -2.22
CA PRO A 184 13.32 0.26 -2.67
C PRO A 184 14.48 -0.74 -2.61
N LEU A 185 14.56 -1.55 -1.54
CA LEU A 185 15.62 -2.55 -1.39
C LEU A 185 15.54 -3.65 -2.46
N ILE A 186 14.32 -4.15 -2.72
CA ILE A 186 14.07 -5.15 -3.76
C ILE A 186 14.48 -4.60 -5.13
N LEU A 187 14.02 -3.39 -5.45
CA LEU A 187 14.33 -2.76 -6.73
C LEU A 187 15.84 -2.47 -6.85
N LEU A 188 16.52 -2.06 -5.78
CA LEU A 188 17.97 -1.85 -5.76
C LEU A 188 18.75 -3.15 -6.00
N PHE A 189 18.34 -4.24 -5.35
CA PHE A 189 19.05 -5.52 -5.40
C PHE A 189 18.79 -6.29 -6.69
N TYR A 190 17.57 -6.26 -7.21
CA TYR A 190 17.16 -7.11 -8.34
C TYR A 190 16.84 -6.32 -9.61
N GLY A 191 16.60 -5.02 -9.50
CA GLY A 191 16.03 -4.24 -10.61
C GLY A 191 14.58 -4.67 -10.90
N SER A 192 14.03 -4.11 -11.97
CA SER A 192 12.70 -4.46 -12.47
C SER A 192 12.84 -5.12 -13.84
N CYS A 193 12.10 -6.20 -14.11
CA CYS A 193 12.14 -6.84 -15.43
C CYS A 193 11.45 -6.02 -16.53
N LEU A 194 10.54 -5.11 -16.16
CA LEU A 194 9.79 -4.28 -17.12
C LEU A 194 10.52 -2.97 -17.45
N SER A 195 11.22 -2.37 -16.49
CA SER A 195 11.85 -1.03 -16.61
C SER A 195 13.36 -1.03 -16.37
N GLY A 196 13.95 -2.18 -16.03
CA GLY A 196 15.37 -2.31 -15.69
C GLY A 196 15.71 -1.52 -14.41
N ARG A 197 16.61 -0.55 -14.53
CA ARG A 197 16.99 0.39 -13.46
C ARG A 197 16.57 1.83 -13.76
N ARG A 198 15.73 2.06 -14.77
CA ARG A 198 15.28 3.42 -15.16
C ARG A 198 14.49 4.11 -14.04
N TRP A 199 13.86 3.34 -13.16
CA TRP A 199 13.22 3.83 -11.94
C TRP A 199 14.20 4.55 -10.99
N ILE A 200 15.49 4.18 -10.97
CA ILE A 200 16.51 4.84 -10.14
C ILE A 200 16.68 6.29 -10.59
N LEU A 201 16.69 6.53 -11.91
CA LEU A 201 16.76 7.88 -12.46
C LEU A 201 15.51 8.68 -12.11
N ALA A 202 14.32 8.07 -12.11
CA ALA A 202 13.08 8.74 -11.70
C ALA A 202 13.06 9.11 -10.21
N ILE A 203 13.65 8.30 -9.34
CA ILE A 203 13.80 8.62 -7.90
C ILE A 203 14.85 9.71 -7.69
N ILE A 204 16.00 9.63 -8.37
CA ILE A 204 17.08 10.61 -8.26
C ILE A 204 16.69 11.96 -8.88
N SER A 205 15.91 11.95 -9.97
CA SER A 205 15.44 13.18 -10.62
C SER A 205 14.27 13.85 -9.89
N GLY A 206 13.67 13.19 -8.89
CA GLY A 206 12.55 13.69 -8.10
C GLY A 206 11.24 13.92 -8.86
N LEU A 207 11.27 13.91 -10.19
CA LEU A 207 10.18 14.28 -11.08
C LEU A 207 10.45 13.67 -12.47
N TRP A 208 9.43 13.10 -13.09
CA TRP A 208 9.30 13.17 -14.54
C TRP A 208 7.87 13.54 -14.90
N GLY A 209 7.58 14.82 -14.72
CA GLY A 209 6.59 15.56 -15.49
C GLY A 209 7.33 16.61 -16.28
N SER A 210 7.76 16.25 -17.50
CA SER A 210 7.98 17.14 -18.65
C SER A 210 8.18 16.28 -19.88
#